data_AF-A0A8E2QZD9-F1
#
_entry.id   AF-A0A8E2QZD9-F1
#
_cell.length_a   1.000
_cell.length_b   1.000
_cell.length_c   1.000
_cell.angle_alpha   90.00
_cell.angle_beta   90.00
_cell.angle_gamma   90.00
#
_symmetry.space_group_name_H-M   'P 1'
#
loop_
_entity.id
_entity.type
_entity.pdbx_description
1 polymer ?
#
loop_
_entity_poly.entity_id
_entity_poly.type
_entity_poly.pdbx_seq_one_letter_code
_entity_poly.pdbx_strand_id
1 'polypeptide(L)'
;TVADNAVIASALARHAALAGSVSPDNVTVSVSHRRADVHLVPASGVPVDAASIEAAVTRQLEQYELTPRVTAKVRVAENGKVGA
;
A
#
# COMPACT_ATOMS: atom_id res chain seq x y z
N THR A 1 -12.43 -2.45 15.89
CA THR A 1 -13.43 -2.26 14.82
C THR A 1 -12.82 -2.69 13.50
N VAL A 2 -13.48 -3.58 12.77
CA VAL A 2 -12.98 -4.05 11.45
C VAL A 2 -13.26 -3.01 10.35
N ALA A 3 -14.36 -2.26 10.50
CA ALA A 3 -14.74 -1.20 9.58
C ALA A 3 -13.68 -0.10 9.46
N ASP A 4 -13.12 0.37 10.58
CA ASP A 4 -12.09 1.41 10.57
C ASP A 4 -10.82 0.95 9.83
N ASN A 5 -10.39 -0.30 10.03
CA ASN A 5 -9.24 -0.85 9.33
C ASN A 5 -9.48 -0.96 7.82
N ALA A 6 -10.69 -1.31 7.38
CA ALA A 6 -11.04 -1.40 5.97
C ALA A 6 -11.07 -0.02 5.29
N VAL A 7 -11.54 1.02 5.99
CA VAL A 7 -11.51 2.41 5.51
C VAL A 7 -10.07 2.90 5.37
N ILE A 8 -9.23 2.66 6.40
CA ILE A 8 -7.79 2.98 6.35
C ILE A 8 -7.10 2.22 5.22
N ALA A 9 -7.37 0.92 5.07
CA ALA A 9 -6.81 0.10 4.00
C ALA A 9 -7.16 0.65 2.62
N SER A 10 -8.42 1.05 2.40
CA SER A 10 -8.90 1.59 1.13
C SER A 10 -8.24 2.95 0.82
N ALA A 11 -8.09 3.81 1.83
CA ALA A 11 -7.39 5.09 1.69
C ALA A 11 -5.92 4.89 1.36
N LEU A 12 -5.25 3.95 2.04
CA LEU A 12 -3.85 3.60 1.78
C LEU A 12 -3.66 2.96 0.40
N ALA A 13 -4.58 2.09 -0.03
CA ALA A 13 -4.52 1.46 -1.35
C ALA A 13 -4.55 2.52 -2.46
N ARG A 14 -5.46 3.49 -2.35
CA ARG A 14 -5.57 4.59 -3.30
C ARG A 14 -4.32 5.48 -3.30
N HIS A 15 -3.78 5.78 -2.13
CA HIS A 15 -2.56 6.59 -2.03
C HIS A 15 -1.33 5.87 -2.59
N ALA A 16 -1.17 4.57 -2.28
CA ALA A 16 -0.09 3.74 -2.81
C ALA A 16 -0.19 3.57 -4.33
N ALA A 17 -1.40 3.42 -4.87
CA ALA A 17 -1.64 3.35 -6.31
C ALA A 17 -1.23 4.65 -7.02
N LEU A 18 -1.59 5.82 -6.45
CA LEU A 18 -1.20 7.12 -6.98
C LEU A 18 0.33 7.33 -6.92
N ALA A 19 0.96 6.99 -5.79
CA ALA A 19 2.41 7.11 -5.63
C ALA A 19 3.19 6.15 -6.55
N GLY A 20 2.66 4.94 -6.78
CA GLY A 20 3.26 3.94 -7.66
C GLY A 20 2.87 4.05 -9.12
N SER A 21 2.00 5.00 -9.50
CA SER A 21 1.43 5.09 -10.87
C SER A 21 0.88 3.74 -11.37
N VAL A 22 0.22 2.97 -10.50
CA VAL A 22 -0.42 1.69 -10.85
C VAL A 22 -1.94 1.79 -10.71
N SER A 23 -2.65 0.86 -11.36
CA SER A 23 -4.10 0.73 -11.13
C SER A 23 -4.37 0.33 -9.68
N PRO A 24 -5.34 0.96 -8.99
CA PRO A 24 -5.76 0.53 -7.66
C PRO A 24 -6.25 -0.93 -7.63
N ASP A 25 -6.72 -1.49 -8.77
CA ASP A 25 -7.08 -2.91 -8.89
C ASP A 25 -5.88 -3.85 -8.76
N ASN A 26 -4.67 -3.34 -9.00
CA ASN A 26 -3.42 -4.07 -8.83
C ASN A 26 -2.75 -3.81 -7.46
N VAL A 27 -3.46 -3.13 -6.55
CA VAL A 27 -3.00 -2.83 -5.20
C VAL A 27 -3.87 -3.55 -4.19
N THR A 28 -3.27 -4.44 -3.42
CA THR A 28 -3.93 -5.11 -2.30
C THR A 28 -3.35 -4.58 -0.99
N VAL A 29 -4.21 -4.05 -0.11
CA VAL A 29 -3.78 -3.57 1.21
C VAL A 29 -4.46 -4.40 2.29
N SER A 30 -3.65 -4.89 3.22
CA SER A 30 -4.10 -5.62 4.40
C SER A 30 -3.64 -4.88 5.65
N VAL A 31 -4.59 -4.36 6.41
CA VAL A 31 -4.31 -3.68 7.69
C VAL A 31 -4.65 -4.61 8.85
N SER A 32 -3.62 -4.94 9.61
CA SER A 32 -3.69 -5.64 10.89
C SER A 32 -3.57 -4.67 12.05
N HIS A 33 -3.80 -5.16 13.27
CA HIS A 33 -3.80 -4.35 14.50
C HIS A 33 -2.53 -3.50 14.72
N ARG A 34 -1.38 -3.86 14.12
CA ARG A 34 -0.11 -3.12 14.27
C ARG A 34 0.68 -2.93 12.97
N ARG A 35 0.09 -3.33 11.84
CA ARG A 35 0.86 -3.47 10.59
C ARG A 35 -0.03 -3.33 9.37
N ALA A 36 0.41 -2.53 8.40
CA ALA A 36 -0.22 -2.43 7.10
C ALA A 36 0.70 -3.06 6.05
N ASP A 37 0.29 -4.18 5.46
CA ASP A 37 1.00 -4.79 4.35
C ASP A 37 0.33 -4.31 3.04
N VAL A 38 1.12 -3.64 2.20
CA VAL A 38 0.72 -3.10 0.91
C VAL A 38 1.40 -3.93 -0.16
N HIS A 39 0.63 -4.60 -1.00
CA HIS A 39 1.12 -5.38 -2.12
C HIS A 39 0.73 -4.67 -3.42
N LEU A 40 1.74 -4.27 -4.19
CA LEU A 40 1.54 -3.66 -5.51
C LEU A 40 2.03 -4.61 -6.60
N VAL A 41 1.24 -4.75 -7.65
CA VAL A 41 1.61 -5.43 -8.88
C VAL A 41 1.72 -4.40 -10.00
N PRO A 42 2.94 -3.96 -10.38
CA PRO A 42 3.11 -3.00 -11.45
C PRO A 42 2.65 -3.58 -12.79
N ALA A 43 2.14 -2.71 -13.66
CA ALA A 43 1.99 -3.06 -15.06
C ALA A 43 3.39 -3.15 -15.69
N SER A 44 3.63 -4.19 -16.48
CA SER A 44 4.93 -4.48 -17.08
C SER A 44 5.55 -3.24 -17.74
N GLY A 45 6.80 -2.92 -17.37
CA GLY A 45 7.55 -1.79 -17.94
C GLY A 45 7.54 -0.49 -17.14
N VAL A 46 6.81 -0.40 -16.01
CA VAL A 46 6.86 0.78 -15.12
C VAL A 46 7.77 0.49 -13.92
N PRO A 47 8.88 1.24 -13.74
CA PRO A 47 9.70 1.12 -12.54
C PRO A 47 8.93 1.72 -11.36
N VAL A 48 8.61 0.89 -10.37
CA VAL A 48 7.92 1.30 -9.15
C VAL A 48 8.92 1.25 -7.99
N ASP A 49 9.14 2.41 -7.36
CA ASP A 49 9.99 2.51 -6.18
C ASP A 49 9.20 2.16 -4.91
N ALA A 50 9.36 0.92 -4.45
CA ALA A 50 8.75 0.43 -3.23
C ALA A 50 9.12 1.26 -1.99
N ALA A 51 10.36 1.76 -1.91
CA ALA A 51 10.85 2.49 -0.76
C ALA A 51 10.23 3.89 -0.68
N SER A 52 10.09 4.57 -1.82
CA SER A 52 9.37 5.85 -1.90
C SER A 52 7.89 5.70 -1.51
N ILE A 53 7.23 4.64 -1.97
CA ILE A 53 5.83 4.37 -1.59
C ILE A 53 5.73 4.05 -0.11
N GLU A 54 6.64 3.25 0.43
CA GLU A 54 6.65 2.89 1.85
C GLU A 54 6.84 4.12 2.75
N ALA A 55 7.74 5.02 2.37
CA ALA A 55 7.95 6.28 3.09
C ALA A 55 6.71 7.19 3.03
N ALA A 56 6.05 7.28 1.88
CA ALA A 56 4.83 8.07 1.72
C ALA A 56 3.67 7.52 2.57
N VAL A 57 3.43 6.21 2.48
CA VAL A 57 2.39 5.52 3.27
C VAL A 57 2.68 5.60 4.76
N THR A 58 3.95 5.45 5.17
CA THR A 58 4.35 5.55 6.58
C THR A 58 4.11 6.95 7.13
N ARG A 59 4.49 8.01 6.40
CA ARG A 59 4.19 9.39 6.83
C ARG A 59 2.69 9.62 7.01
N GLN A 60 1.87 9.08 6.11
CA GLN A 60 0.43 9.24 6.21
C GLN A 60 -0.15 8.46 7.40
N LEU A 61 0.38 7.27 7.70
CA LEU A 61 0.03 6.54 8.92
C LEU A 61 0.44 7.28 10.20
N GLU A 62 1.60 7.95 10.19
CA GLU A 62 2.05 8.79 11.29
C GLU A 62 1.12 9.99 11.53
N GLN A 63 0.56 10.57 10.47
CA GLN A 63 -0.44 11.67 10.59
C GLN A 63 -1.76 11.23 11.22
N TYR A 64 -2.10 9.94 11.17
CA TYR A 64 -3.31 9.43 11.81
C TYR A 64 -3.14 9.15 13.31
N GLU A 65 -1.93 9.35 13.86
CA GLU A 65 -1.60 9.14 15.29
C GLU A 65 -2.17 7.83 15.86
N LEU A 66 -2.18 6.78 15.03
CA LEU A 66 -2.78 5.50 15.37
C LEU A 66 -2.06 4.89 16.56
N THR A 67 -2.82 4.59 17.61
CA THR A 67 -2.34 3.93 18.82
C THR A 67 -2.95 2.54 18.88
N PRO A 68 -2.16 1.45 18.75
CA PRO A 68 -0.71 1.36 18.63
C PRO A 68 -0.16 1.76 17.25
N ARG A 69 1.12 2.18 17.21
CA ARG A 69 1.82 2.63 16.00
C ARG A 69 1.76 1.56 14.91
N VAL A 70 1.11 1.88 13.81
CA VAL A 70 1.00 0.99 12.65
C VAL A 70 2.19 1.25 11.73
N THR A 71 2.96 0.20 11.41
CA THR A 71 4.06 0.30 10.45
C THR A 71 3.59 -0.20 9.09
N ALA A 72 3.91 0.52 8.01
CA ALA A 72 3.67 0.05 6.65
C ALA A 72 4.83 -0.82 6.16
N LYS A 73 4.52 -1.84 5.37
CA LYS A 73 5.52 -2.53 4.54
C LYS A 73 4.99 -2.62 3.13
N VAL A 74 5.77 -2.15 2.17
CA VAL A 74 5.42 -2.23 0.76
C VAL A 74 6.15 -3.41 0.14
N ARG A 75 5.41 -4.25 -0.59
CA ARG A 75 5.95 -5.29 -1.44
C ARG A 75 5.52 -5.01 -2.86
N VAL A 76 6.50 -4.86 -3.75
CA VAL A 76 6.27 -4.73 -5.18
C VAL A 76 6.58 -6.08 -5.80
N ALA A 77 5.63 -6.65 -6.54
CA ALA A 77 5.89 -7.86 -7.30
C ALA A 77 6.84 -7.52 -8.47
N GLU A 78 7.99 -8.19 -8.54
CA GLU A 78 8.95 -8.03 -9.65
C GLU A 78 8.38 -8.53 -10.99
N ASN A 79 7.43 -9.47 -10.93
CA ASN A 79 6.73 -10.00 -12.09
C ASN A 79 5.37 -9.29 -12.23
N GLY A 80 5.38 -8.11 -12.86
CA GLY A 80 4.16 -7.48 -13.34
C GLY A 80 3.37 -8.50 -14.19
N LYS A 81 2.04 -8.51 -14.03
CA LYS A 81 1.10 -9.49 -14.57
C LYS A 81 1.30 -9.70 -16.08
N VAL A 82 2.22 -10.58 -16.48
CA VAL A 82 2.26 -11.17 -17.82
C VAL A 82 1.15 -12.20 -17.82
N GLY A 83 0.02 -11.83 -18.42
CA GLY A 83 -1.11 -12.74 -18.57
C GLY A 83 -0.63 -14.04 -19.19
N ALA A 84 -0.95 -15.15 -18.54
CA ALA A 84 -1.14 -16.43 -19.18
C ALA A 84 -2.65 -16.68 -19.25
#